data_AF-A0A7C7DGC9-F1
#
_entry.id   AF-A0A7C7DGC9-F1
#
_cell.length_a   1.000
_cell.length_b   1.000
_cell.length_c   1.000
_cell.angle_alpha   90.00
_cell.angle_beta   90.00
_cell.angle_gamma   90.00
#
_symmetry.space_group_name_H-M   'P 1'
#
loop_
_entity.id
_entity.type
_entity.pdbx_description
1 polymer ?
#
loop_
_entity_poly.entity_id
_entity_poly.type
_entity_poly.pdbx_seq_one_letter_code
_entity_poly.pdbx_strand_id
1 'polypeptide(L)' 'MNWLDVLVLITVGIRTWSGYRRGFILQAFELAGLLAGFLFAVRYYYPFQLQLSRYVTLPAPVLGVVSFLIILLGVILAA' A
#
# COMPACT_ATOMS: atom_id res chain seq x y z
N MET A 1 25.63 -17.94 34.49
CA MET A 1 24.96 -18.04 33.18
C MET A 1 25.71 -19.06 32.38
N ASN A 2 25.03 -20.07 31.85
CA ASN A 2 25.72 -21.11 31.09
C ASN A 2 26.23 -20.52 29.78
N TRP A 3 27.39 -20.95 29.30
CA TRP A 3 27.91 -20.55 27.98
C TRP A 3 26.92 -20.89 26.85
N LEU A 4 26.09 -21.90 27.09
CA LEU A 4 24.99 -22.33 26.22
C LEU A 4 23.86 -21.28 26.16
N ASP A 5 23.53 -20.61 27.28
CA ASP A 5 22.54 -19.53 27.31
C ASP A 5 23.01 -18.34 26.47
N VAL A 6 24.31 -18.01 26.56
CA VAL A 6 24.92 -16.93 25.79
C VAL A 6 24.87 -17.23 24.29
N LEU A 7 25.14 -18.48 23.89
CA LEU A 7 25.09 -18.91 22.49
C LEU A 7 23.66 -18.84 21.91
N VAL A 8 22.66 -19.25 22.69
CA VAL A 8 21.25 -19.14 22.31
C VAL A 8 20.83 -17.67 22.19
N LEU A 9 21.20 -16.82 23.16
CA LEU A 9 20.91 -15.38 23.15
C LEU A 9 21.47 -14.68 21.91
N ILE A 10 22.71 -14.99 21.53
CA ILE A 10 23.34 -14.41 20.32
C ILE A 10 22.57 -14.82 19.07
N THR A 11 22.23 -16.10 18.96
CA THR A 11 21.55 -16.64 17.76
C THR A 11 20.15 -16.02 17.60
N VAL A 12 19.41 -15.92 18.70
CA VAL A 12 18.09 -15.26 18.74
C VAL A 12 18.23 -13.77 18.44
N GLY A 13 19.20 -13.08 19.06
CA GLY A 13 19.42 -11.65 18.86
C GLY A 13 19.68 -11.29 17.39
N ILE A 14 20.55 -12.05 16.70
CA ILE A 14 20.85 -11.83 15.28
C ILE A 14 19.60 -12.03 14.41
N ARG A 15 18.84 -13.11 14.65
CA ARG A 15 17.63 -13.43 13.88
C ARG A 15 16.54 -12.39 14.11
N THR A 16 16.32 -11.97 15.35
CA THR A 16 15.34 -10.93 15.70
C THR A 16 15.70 -9.58 15.09
N TRP A 17 16.98 -9.20 15.12
CA TRP A 17 17.43 -7.94 14.53
C TRP A 17 17.26 -7.91 13.01
N SER A 18 17.63 -9.00 12.34
CA SER A 18 17.44 -9.15 10.89
C SER A 18 15.95 -9.16 10.51
N GLY A 19 15.13 -9.88 11.27
CA GLY A 19 13.68 -9.95 11.08
C GLY A 19 13.01 -8.58 11.27
N TYR A 20 13.38 -7.84 12.31
CA TYR A 20 12.83 -6.52 12.60
C TYR A 20 13.13 -5.52 11.47
N ARG A 21 14.38 -5.42 11.01
CA ARG A 21 14.74 -4.53 9.91
C ARG A 21 14.00 -4.88 8.62
N ARG A 22 13.91 -6.17 8.30
CA ARG A 22 13.22 -6.62 7.08
C ARG A 22 11.72 -6.33 7.16
N GLY A 23 11.08 -6.63 8.28
CA GLY A 23 9.65 -6.36 8.49
C GLY A 23 9.33 -4.87 8.46
N PHE A 24 10.17 -4.04 9.09
CA PHE A 24 10.00 -2.60 9.10
C PHE A 24 10.12 -1.98 7.70
N ILE A 25 11.11 -2.40 6.91
CA ILE A 25 11.28 -1.92 5.53
C ILE A 25 10.08 -2.34 4.68
N LEU A 26 9.61 -3.60 4.79
CA LEU A 26 8.44 -4.06 4.03
C LEU A 26 7.19 -3.24 4.38
N GLN A 27 6.90 -3.07 5.67
CA GLN A 27 5.75 -2.29 6.13
C GLN A 27 5.83 -0.83 5.67
N ALA A 28 7.02 -0.24 5.67
CA ALA A 28 7.21 1.11 5.15
C ALA A 28 6.89 1.22 3.65
N PHE A 29 7.29 0.23 2.85
CA PHE A 29 6.96 0.16 1.42
C PHE A 29 5.47 -0.09 1.18
N GLU A 30 4.83 -0.97 1.97
CA GLU A 30 3.38 -1.21 1.90
C GLU A 30 2.58 0.08 2.20
N LEU A 31 2.96 0.78 3.27
CA LEU A 31 2.35 2.08 3.61
C LEU A 31 2.60 3.12 2.52
N ALA A 32 3.83 3.20 2.00
CA ALA A 32 4.17 4.13 0.93
C ALA A 32 3.37 3.84 -0.36
N GLY A 33 3.20 2.57 -0.72
CA GLY A 33 2.38 2.15 -1.85
C GLY A 33 0.91 2.54 -1.68
N LEU A 34 0.35 2.31 -0.49
CA LEU A 34 -1.02 2.70 -0.17
C LEU A 34 -1.21 4.23 -0.21
N LEU A 35 -0.28 4.99 0.35
CA LEU A 35 -0.29 6.45 0.30
C LEU A 35 -0.16 6.99 -1.12
N ALA A 36 0.75 6.41 -1.91
CA ALA A 36 0.91 6.76 -3.31
C ALA A 36 -0.36 6.47 -4.11
N GLY A 37 -0.93 5.26 -3.99
CA GLY A 37 -2.18 4.89 -4.66
C GLY A 37 -3.35 5.77 -4.29
N PHE A 38 -3.47 6.14 -3.01
CA PHE A 38 -4.46 7.11 -2.56
C PHE A 38 -4.25 8.49 -3.20
N LEU A 39 -3.01 9.00 -3.21
CA LEU A 39 -2.69 10.29 -3.83
C LEU A 39 -2.99 10.31 -5.33
N PHE A 40 -2.66 9.22 -6.03
CA PHE A 40 -3.01 9.04 -7.44
C PHE A 40 -4.53 9.04 -7.63
N ALA A 41 -5.28 8.28 -6.83
CA ALA A 41 -6.73 8.24 -6.93
C ALA A 41 -7.38 9.62 -6.69
N VAL A 42 -6.96 10.36 -5.67
CA VAL A 42 -7.46 11.73 -5.40
C VAL A 42 -7.07 12.72 -6.50
N ARG A 43 -5.92 12.55 -7.15
CA ARG A 43 -5.48 13.47 -8.21
C ARG A 43 -6.13 13.19 -9.56
N TYR A 44 -6.38 11.92 -9.88
CA TYR A 44 -6.83 11.50 -11.21
C TYR A 44 -8.31 11.12 -11.27
N TYR A 45 -9.06 11.08 -10.16
CA TYR A 45 -10.49 10.73 -10.21
C TYR A 45 -11.29 11.69 -11.13
N TYR A 46 -11.03 12.99 -11.07
CA TYR A 46 -11.79 13.99 -11.85
C TYR A 46 -11.55 13.89 -13.38
N PRO A 47 -10.31 13.86 -13.89
CA PRO A 47 -10.09 13.65 -15.33
C PRO A 47 -10.60 12.29 -15.80
N PHE A 48 -10.50 11.25 -14.97
CA PHE A 48 -11.02 9.92 -15.30
C PHE A 48 -12.56 9.89 -15.31
N GLN A 49 -13.21 10.58 -14.38
CA GLN A 49 -14.66 10.79 -14.35
C GLN A 49 -15.16 11.41 -15.65
N LEU A 50 -14.44 12.40 -16.18
CA LEU A 50 -14.80 13.08 -17.42
C LEU A 50 -14.73 12.14 -18.63
N GLN A 51 -13.75 11.25 -18.67
CA GLN A 51 -13.66 10.22 -19.71
C GLN A 51 -14.75 9.15 -19.55
N LEU A 52 -15.02 8.72 -18.31
CA LEU A 52 -15.99 7.68 -18.01
C LEU A 52 -17.44 8.14 -18.26
N SER A 53 -17.72 9.43 -18.07
CA SER A 53 -19.02 10.05 -18.37
C SER A 53 -19.44 9.96 -19.84
N ARG A 54 -18.49 9.71 -20.76
CA ARG A 54 -18.78 9.49 -22.18
C ARG A 54 -19.35 8.10 -22.47
N TYR A 55 -19.06 7.13 -21.62
CA TYR A 55 -19.49 5.73 -21.80
C TYR A 55 -20.64 5.36 -20.87
N VAL A 56 -20.75 6.03 -19.72
CA VAL A 56 -21.70 5.68 -18.66
C VAL A 56 -22.40 6.95 -18.16
N THR A 57 -23.73 6.95 -18.21
CA THR A 57 -24.55 8.05 -17.70
C THR A 57 -25.00 7.74 -16.27
N LEU A 58 -24.23 8.18 -15.28
CA LEU A 58 -24.57 8.08 -13.85
C LEU A 58 -24.61 9.47 -13.19
N PRO A 59 -25.24 9.60 -12.01
CA PRO A 59 -25.17 10.83 -11.22
C PRO A 59 -23.72 11.24 -10.94
N ALA A 60 -23.42 12.54 -11.06
CA ALA A 60 -22.06 13.07 -10.87
C ALA A 60 -21.35 12.62 -9.57
N PRO A 61 -22.03 12.51 -8.40
CA PRO A 61 -21.38 12.04 -7.18
C PRO A 61 -20.97 10.56 -7.27
N VAL A 62 -21.84 9.73 -7.85
CA VAL A 62 -21.61 8.28 -8.01
C VAL A 62 -20.44 8.04 -8.96
N LEU A 63 -20.40 8.79 -10.07
CA LEU A 63 -19.36 8.63 -11.09
C LEU A 63 -17.99 9.04 -10.54
N GLY A 64 -17.91 10.09 -9.70
CA GLY A 64 -16.68 10.46 -8.99
C GLY A 64 -16.17 9.37 -8.06
N VAL A 65 -17.05 8.76 -7.25
CA VAL A 65 -16.68 7.64 -6.35
C VAL A 65 -16.22 6.43 -7.15
N VAL A 66 -16.91 6.07 -8.23
CA VAL A 66 -16.53 4.95 -9.09
C VAL A 66 -15.17 5.18 -9.74
N SER A 67 -14.91 6.39 -10.25
CA SER A 67 -13.62 6.76 -10.83
C SER A 67 -12.48 6.66 -9.82
N PHE A 68 -12.69 7.14 -8.60
CA PHE A 68 -11.72 6.99 -7.52
C PHE A 68 -11.43 5.52 -7.21
N LEU A 69 -12.48 4.69 -7.06
CA LEU A 69 -12.33 3.26 -6.76
C LEU A 69 -11.61 2.50 -7.86
N ILE A 70 -11.90 2.79 -9.14
CA ILE A 70 -11.23 2.15 -10.28
C ILE A 70 -9.73 2.48 -10.27
N ILE A 71 -9.36 3.75 -10.07
CA ILE A 71 -7.95 4.14 -10.02
C ILE A 71 -7.25 3.52 -8.81
N LEU A 72 -7.89 3.55 -7.63
CA LEU A 72 -7.35 2.95 -6.41
C LEU A 72 -7.09 1.45 -6.59
N LEU A 73 -8.08 0.71 -7.10
CA LEU A 73 -7.95 -0.72 -7.40
C LEU A 73 -6.88 -0.98 -8.47
N GLY A 74 -6.84 -0.16 -9.52
CA GLY A 74 -5.83 -0.27 -10.57
C GLY A 74 -4.41 -0.12 -10.02
N VAL A 75 -4.18 0.81 -9.09
CA VAL A 75 -2.87 0.97 -8.44
C VAL A 75 -2.58 -0.19 -7.49
N ILE A 76 -3.55 -0.65 -6.70
CA ILE A 76 -3.38 -1.79 -5.79
C ILE A 76 -3.02 -3.07 -6.56
N LEU A 77 -3.65 -3.31 -7.72
CA LEU A 77 -3.36 -4.48 -8.56
C LEU A 77 -2.02 -4.38 -9.29
N ALA A 78 -1.50 -3.17 -9.50
CA ALA A 78 -0.23 -2.93 -10.18
C ALA A 78 0.98 -2.89 -9.22
N ALA A 79 0.74 -2.70 -7.93
CA ALA A 79 1.74 -2.71 -6.86
C ALA A 79 2.13 -4.14 -6.46
#